data_AF-A0A0M4LJE8-F1
#
_entry.id   AF-A0A0M4LJE8-F1
#
_cell.length_a   1.000
_cell.length_b   1.000
_cell.length_c   1.000
_cell.angle_alpha   90.00
_cell.angle_beta   90.00
_cell.angle_gamma   90.00
#
_symmetry.space_group_name_H-M   'P 1'
#
loop_
_entity.id
_entity.type
_entity.pdbx_description
1 polymer ?
#
loop_
_entity_poly.entity_id
_entity_poly.type
_entity_poly.pdbx_seq_one_letter_code
_entity_poly.pdbx_strand_id
1 'polypeptide(L)'
;MGHKVLKILDEKATKEELSTMFQLLSGALKHQSTADAKATAAAYLLSLDGISHWALKTATRDIMRGKAEGLSRTFMPSAPELYAYCDKLERDIRGCVEYVFKALEKPEAVS
;
A
#
# COMPACT_ATOMS: atom_id res chain seq x y z
N MET A 1 17.04 8.94 -14.42
CA MET A 1 16.31 7.64 -14.38
C MET A 1 15.41 7.53 -13.13
N GLY A 2 15.83 7.98 -11.94
CA GLY A 2 15.06 7.85 -10.69
C GLY A 2 13.70 8.52 -10.63
N HIS A 3 13.60 9.72 -11.21
CA HIS A 3 12.33 10.41 -11.37
C HIS A 3 11.28 9.59 -12.14
N LYS A 4 11.69 8.66 -13.02
CA LYS A 4 10.73 7.79 -13.73
C LYS A 4 10.15 6.70 -12.82
N VAL A 5 10.92 6.21 -11.84
CA VAL A 5 10.43 5.19 -10.90
C VAL A 5 9.43 5.82 -9.93
N LEU A 6 9.68 7.05 -9.46
CA LEU A 6 8.75 7.72 -8.54
C LEU A 6 7.40 8.10 -9.18
N LYS A 7 7.34 8.20 -10.52
CA LYS A 7 6.06 8.43 -11.23
C LYS A 7 5.00 7.36 -10.98
N ILE A 8 5.38 6.16 -10.56
CA ILE A 8 4.42 5.11 -10.21
C ILE A 8 3.56 5.48 -8.98
N LEU A 9 4.00 6.47 -8.19
CA LEU A 9 3.29 6.97 -7.00
C LEU A 9 2.33 8.12 -7.33
N ASP A 10 2.46 8.73 -8.51
CA ASP A 10 1.63 9.86 -8.94
C ASP A 10 0.25 9.38 -9.38
N GLU A 11 0.17 8.17 -9.95
CA GLU A 11 -1.09 7.56 -10.37
C GLU A 11 -1.86 7.04 -9.15
N LYS A 12 -2.93 7.75 -8.80
CA LYS A 12 -3.77 7.42 -7.64
C LYS A 12 -4.73 6.29 -7.96
N ALA A 13 -4.93 5.42 -6.98
CA ALA A 13 -5.87 4.32 -7.13
C ALA A 13 -7.29 4.87 -7.37
N THR A 14 -8.01 4.28 -8.32
CA THR A 14 -9.39 4.70 -8.58
C THR A 14 -10.35 4.13 -7.52
N LYS A 15 -11.55 4.70 -7.45
CA LYS A 15 -12.60 4.16 -6.57
C LYS A 15 -12.99 2.72 -6.94
N GLU A 16 -12.96 2.37 -8.23
CA GLU A 16 -13.22 0.99 -8.67
C GLU A 16 -12.13 0.03 -8.19
N GLU A 17 -10.87 0.46 -8.22
CA GLU A 17 -9.74 -0.35 -7.74
C GLU A 17 -9.83 -0.57 -6.24
N LEU A 18 -10.09 0.49 -5.47
CA LEU A 18 -10.31 0.40 -4.02
C LEU A 18 -11.46 -0.54 -3.68
N SER A 19 -12.60 -0.41 -4.39
CA SER A 19 -13.77 -1.27 -4.19
C SER A 19 -13.46 -2.73 -4.54
N THR A 20 -12.75 -2.97 -5.65
CA THR A 20 -12.33 -4.31 -6.08
C THR A 20 -11.40 -4.95 -5.05
N MET A 21 -10.43 -4.19 -4.53
CA MET A 21 -9.49 -4.67 -3.52
C MET A 21 -10.20 -5.01 -2.21
N PHE A 22 -11.15 -4.17 -1.79
CA PHE A 22 -11.98 -4.44 -0.62
C PHE A 22 -12.78 -5.75 -0.76
N GLN A 23 -13.38 -6.00 -1.92
CA GLN A 23 -14.10 -7.24 -2.20
C GLN A 23 -13.18 -8.47 -2.17
N LEU A 24 -12.02 -8.38 -2.80
CA LEU A 24 -10.98 -9.42 -2.81
C LEU A 24 -10.55 -9.80 -1.39
N LEU A 25 -10.22 -8.79 -0.57
CA LEU A 25 -9.80 -9.01 0.81
C LEU A 25 -10.94 -9.54 1.68
N SER A 26 -12.16 -9.02 1.51
CA SER A 26 -13.35 -9.51 2.23
C SER A 26 -13.70 -10.96 1.90
N GLY A 27 -13.42 -11.42 0.69
CA GLY A 27 -13.60 -12.81 0.29
C GLY A 27 -12.50 -13.75 0.81
N ALA A 28 -11.30 -13.22 1.07
CA ALA A 28 -10.14 -14.02 1.50
C ALA A 28 -9.96 -14.07 3.04
N LEU A 29 -10.44 -13.06 3.76
CA LEU A 29 -10.15 -12.85 5.19
C LEU A 29 -11.42 -12.76 6.04
N LYS A 30 -11.28 -13.08 7.32
CA LYS A 30 -12.37 -12.94 8.29
C LYS A 30 -12.54 -11.48 8.70
N HIS A 31 -13.79 -11.02 8.82
CA HIS A 31 -14.07 -9.71 9.40
C HIS A 31 -13.91 -9.77 10.93
N GLN A 32 -13.21 -8.80 11.52
CA GLN A 32 -13.01 -8.73 12.97
C GLN A 32 -14.28 -8.30 13.72
N SER A 33 -15.18 -7.60 13.03
CA SER A 33 -16.39 -7.00 13.58
C SER A 33 -17.61 -7.42 12.76
N THR A 34 -18.77 -7.46 13.39
CA THR A 34 -20.07 -7.56 12.71
C THR A 34 -20.55 -6.21 12.14
N ALA A 35 -19.63 -5.25 12.00
CA ALA A 35 -19.93 -3.92 11.48
C ALA A 35 -20.57 -3.99 10.09
N ASP A 36 -21.44 -3.02 9.81
CA ASP A 36 -22.10 -2.91 8.52
C ASP A 36 -21.06 -2.87 7.38
N ALA A 37 -21.23 -3.76 6.40
CA ALA A 37 -20.28 -3.93 5.31
C ALA A 37 -20.15 -2.66 4.45
N LYS A 38 -21.23 -1.86 4.32
CA LYS A 38 -21.21 -0.61 3.56
C LYS A 38 -20.46 0.48 4.32
N ALA A 39 -20.69 0.62 5.62
CA ALA A 39 -19.95 1.54 6.48
C ALA A 39 -18.46 1.21 6.48
N THR A 40 -18.11 -0.08 6.53
CA THR A 40 -16.73 -0.55 6.42
C THR A 40 -16.12 -0.18 5.08
N ALA A 41 -16.79 -0.48 3.96
CA ALA A 41 -16.30 -0.11 2.62
C ALA A 41 -16.12 1.40 2.46
N ALA A 42 -17.03 2.21 3.01
CA ALA A 42 -16.92 3.68 2.99
C ALA A 42 -15.71 4.18 3.79
N ALA A 43 -15.43 3.59 4.96
CA ALA A 43 -14.25 3.92 5.76
C ALA A 43 -12.94 3.62 5.00
N TYR A 44 -12.91 2.50 4.27
CA TYR A 44 -11.78 2.15 3.40
C TYR A 44 -11.59 3.15 2.27
N LEU A 45 -12.66 3.49 1.54
CA LEU A 45 -12.60 4.47 0.45
C LEU A 45 -12.10 5.83 0.94
N LEU A 46 -12.56 6.28 2.11
CA LEU A 46 -12.13 7.56 2.69
C LEU A 46 -10.67 7.51 3.16
N SER A 47 -10.27 6.44 3.83
CA SER A 47 -8.92 6.35 4.42
C SER A 47 -7.83 6.15 3.39
N LEU A 48 -8.15 5.53 2.24
CA LEU A 48 -7.19 5.23 1.18
C LEU A 48 -7.19 6.26 0.05
N ASP A 49 -7.95 7.34 0.18
CA ASP A 49 -7.92 8.44 -0.78
C ASP A 49 -6.49 9.00 -0.90
N GLY A 50 -6.02 9.17 -2.14
CA GLY A 50 -4.66 9.66 -2.42
C GLY A 50 -3.54 8.62 -2.37
N ILE A 51 -3.82 7.36 -2.00
CA ILE A 51 -2.87 6.24 -2.14
C ILE A 51 -2.68 5.89 -3.62
N SER A 52 -1.45 5.59 -4.01
CA SER A 52 -1.11 5.20 -5.37
C SER A 52 -1.68 3.82 -5.75
N HIS A 53 -1.97 3.65 -7.03
CA HIS A 53 -2.34 2.36 -7.61
C HIS A 53 -1.33 1.26 -7.23
N TRP A 54 -0.03 1.59 -7.35
CA TRP A 54 1.05 0.67 -7.06
C TRP A 54 1.05 0.21 -5.60
N ALA A 55 0.88 1.13 -4.65
CA ALA A 55 0.87 0.81 -3.22
C ALA A 55 -0.33 -0.06 -2.87
N LEU A 56 -1.53 0.29 -3.35
CA LEU A 56 -2.75 -0.48 -3.11
C LEU A 56 -2.64 -1.93 -3.63
N LYS A 57 -2.17 -2.09 -4.87
CA LYS A 57 -1.99 -3.40 -5.51
C LYS A 57 -0.92 -4.24 -4.81
N THR A 58 0.18 -3.59 -4.41
CA THR A 58 1.27 -4.25 -3.66
C THR A 58 0.80 -4.68 -2.29
N ALA A 59 0.13 -3.80 -1.55
CA ALA A 59 -0.43 -4.10 -0.24
C ALA A 59 -1.38 -5.30 -0.30
N THR A 60 -2.32 -5.31 -1.23
CA THR A 60 -3.27 -6.43 -1.32
C THR A 60 -2.56 -7.73 -1.68
N ARG A 61 -1.62 -7.71 -2.60
CA ARG A 61 -0.82 -8.91 -2.92
C ARG A 61 -0.06 -9.42 -1.70
N ASP A 62 0.53 -8.54 -0.91
CA ASP A 62 1.32 -8.92 0.26
C ASP A 62 0.42 -9.48 1.36
N ILE A 63 -0.77 -8.89 1.57
CA ILE A 63 -1.80 -9.40 2.49
C ILE A 63 -2.26 -10.79 2.06
N MET A 64 -2.64 -10.97 0.80
CA MET A 64 -3.08 -12.27 0.27
C MET A 64 -1.99 -13.35 0.35
N ARG A 65 -0.72 -12.96 0.32
CA ARG A 65 0.43 -13.87 0.49
C ARG A 65 0.84 -14.06 1.96
N GLY A 66 0.19 -13.40 2.91
CA GLY A 66 0.57 -13.42 4.33
C GLY A 66 1.92 -12.75 4.62
N LYS A 67 2.40 -11.88 3.72
CA LYS A 67 3.68 -11.16 3.78
C LYS A 67 3.56 -9.72 4.27
N ALA A 68 2.34 -9.21 4.47
CA ALA A 68 2.14 -7.87 5.01
C ALA A 68 2.50 -7.82 6.50
N GLU A 69 3.73 -7.40 6.80
CA GLU A 69 4.25 -7.29 8.16
C GLU A 69 3.41 -6.32 9.01
N GLY A 70 3.14 -6.71 10.26
CA GLY A 70 2.31 -5.92 11.18
C GLY A 70 0.79 -6.07 10.98
N LEU A 71 0.33 -6.72 9.90
CA LEU A 71 -1.08 -7.00 9.67
C LEU A 71 -1.43 -8.46 10.02
N SER A 72 -2.71 -8.69 10.37
CA SER A 72 -3.22 -10.04 10.58
C SER A 72 -3.20 -10.85 9.29
N ARG A 73 -2.79 -12.12 9.38
CA ARG A 73 -2.88 -13.10 8.27
C ARG A 73 -4.27 -13.74 8.14
N THR A 74 -5.14 -13.54 9.13
CA THR A 74 -6.44 -14.22 9.21
C THR A 74 -7.58 -13.24 9.13
N PHE A 75 -7.40 -12.07 9.72
CA PHE A 75 -8.42 -11.05 9.81
C PHE A 75 -8.15 -9.93 8.80
N MET A 76 -9.23 -9.38 8.28
CA MET A 76 -9.18 -8.17 7.47
C MET A 76 -8.54 -7.04 8.30
N PRO A 77 -7.61 -6.27 7.73
CA PRO A 77 -7.09 -5.09 8.41
C PRO A 77 -8.23 -4.09 8.68
N SER A 78 -8.04 -3.17 9.60
CA SER A 78 -8.86 -1.96 9.67
C SER A 78 -8.42 -0.98 8.56
N ALA A 79 -9.30 -0.04 8.21
CA ALA A 79 -8.97 1.02 7.25
C ALA A 79 -7.69 1.81 7.61
N PRO A 80 -7.45 2.25 8.86
CA PRO A 80 -6.20 2.92 9.23
C PRO A 80 -4.97 2.00 9.18
N GLU A 81 -5.10 0.72 9.52
CA GLU A 81 -3.99 -0.25 9.39
C GLU A 81 -3.57 -0.43 7.92
N LEU A 82 -4.54 -0.59 7.02
CA LEU A 82 -4.23 -0.73 5.60
C LEU A 82 -3.62 0.57 5.04
N TYR A 83 -4.15 1.74 5.41
CA TYR A 83 -3.56 3.01 5.03
C TYR A 83 -2.10 3.12 5.47
N ALA A 84 -1.81 2.83 6.74
CA ALA A 84 -0.45 2.90 7.28
C ALA A 84 0.51 1.96 6.53
N TYR A 85 0.05 0.76 6.16
CA TYR A 85 0.85 -0.16 5.36
C TYR A 85 1.12 0.38 3.95
N CYS A 86 0.10 0.92 3.28
CA CYS A 86 0.25 1.56 1.97
C CYS A 86 1.20 2.76 2.02
N ASP A 87 1.04 3.67 3.00
CA ASP A 87 1.92 4.83 3.18
C ASP A 87 3.38 4.40 3.41
N LYS A 88 3.59 3.35 4.23
CA LYS A 88 4.93 2.78 4.44
C LYS A 88 5.55 2.30 3.13
N LEU A 89 4.80 1.57 2.28
CA LEU A 89 5.30 1.13 0.97
C LEU A 89 5.75 2.30 0.10
N GLU A 90 4.96 3.38 0.03
CA GLU A 90 5.30 4.57 -0.75
C GLU A 90 6.54 5.29 -0.21
N ARG A 91 6.67 5.37 1.12
CA ARG A 91 7.84 5.97 1.77
C ARG A 91 9.09 5.13 1.58
N ASP A 92 8.98 3.80 1.69
CA ASP A 92 10.10 2.87 1.54
C ASP A 92 10.67 2.93 0.12
N ILE A 93 9.81 2.91 -0.91
CA ILE A 93 10.29 3.00 -2.30
C ILE A 93 10.90 4.38 -2.60
N ARG A 94 10.32 5.47 -2.05
CA ARG A 94 10.89 6.82 -2.18
C ARG A 94 12.28 6.90 -1.56
N GLY A 95 12.43 6.44 -0.32
CA GLY A 95 13.71 6.40 0.38
C GLY A 95 14.74 5.52 -0.31
N CYS A 96 14.32 4.36 -0.84
CA CYS A 96 15.19 3.47 -1.61
C CYS A 96 15.72 4.14 -2.88
N VAL A 97 14.84 4.77 -3.66
CA VAL A 97 15.25 5.50 -4.87
C VAL A 97 16.22 6.62 -4.50
N GLU A 98 15.88 7.48 -3.54
CA GLU A 98 16.76 8.58 -3.10
C GLU A 98 18.13 8.10 -2.62
N TYR A 99 18.17 7.01 -1.86
CA TYR A 99 19.42 6.41 -1.38
C TYR A 99 20.29 5.92 -2.54
N VAL A 100 19.71 5.18 -3.48
CA VAL A 100 20.44 4.66 -4.65
C VAL A 100 21.04 5.81 -5.48
N PHE A 101 20.28 6.89 -5.72
CA PHE A 101 20.82 8.03 -6.47
C PHE A 101 21.94 8.74 -5.71
N LYS A 102 21.79 8.99 -4.41
CA LYS A 102 22.86 9.58 -3.58
C LYS A 102 24.12 8.71 -3.55
N ALA A 103 23.98 7.39 -3.54
CA ALA A 103 25.11 6.46 -3.56
C ALA A 103 25.85 6.49 -4.90
N LEU A 104 25.13 6.64 -6.03
CA LEU A 104 25.74 6.76 -7.36
C LEU A 104 26.41 8.13 -7.59
N GLU A 105 25.91 9.19 -6.96
CA GLU A 105 26.49 10.53 -7.06
C GLU A 105 27.77 10.72 -6.23
N LYS A 106 28.01 9.86 -5.23
CA LYS A 106 29.28 9.79 -4.53
C LYS A 106 30.17 8.78 -5.25
N PRO A 107 31.14 9.21 -6.09
CA PRO A 107 32.18 8.27 -6.48
C PRO A 107 32.82 7.79 -5.18
N GLU A 108 32.94 6.48 -5.00
CA GLU A 108 33.82 5.92 -3.99
C GLU A 108 35.13 6.69 -4.12
N ALA A 109 35.50 7.44 -3.08
CA ALA A 109 36.85 7.93 -2.96
C ALA A 109 37.70 6.67 -2.81
N VAL A 110 38.15 6.14 -3.94
CA VAL A 110 39.16 5.10 -4.02
C VAL A 110 40.42 5.73 -3.44
N SER A 111 40.61 5.50 -2.13
CA SER A 111 41.86 5.72 -1.41
C SER A 111 42.73 4.47 -1.49
#